data_AF-A0A1X7SE17-F1
#
_entry.id   AF-A0A1X7SE17-F1
#
_cell.length_a   1.000
_cell.length_b   1.000
_cell.length_c   1.000
_cell.angle_alpha   90.00
_cell.angle_beta   90.00
_cell.angle_gamma   90.00
#
_symmetry.space_group_name_H-M   'P 1'
#
loop_
_entity.id
_entity.type
_entity.pdbx_description
1 polymer ?
#
loop_
_entity_poly.entity_id
_entity_poly.type
_entity_poly.pdbx_seq_one_letter_code
_entity_poly.pdbx_strand_id
1 'polypeptide(L)' 'MRGAPHYHILLWIENAPVVGIDRPEEVCSFIQHRITCHIPDSNTSPDLKFLVTRYQNAQMQQILQAKY' A
#
# COMPACT_ATOMS: atom_id res chain seq x y z
N MET A 1 -11.43 -15.85 -6.89
CA MET A 1 -11.51 -15.05 -8.14
C MET A 1 -11.66 -13.57 -7.75
N ARG A 2 -11.08 -12.66 -8.54
CA ARG A 2 -10.79 -11.23 -8.26
C ARG A 2 -11.70 -10.56 -7.23
N GLY A 3 -11.12 -10.05 -6.14
CA GLY A 3 -11.84 -9.25 -5.15
C GLY A 3 -10.98 -8.66 -4.04
N ALA A 4 -9.74 -8.27 -4.33
CA ALA A 4 -9.08 -7.26 -3.50
C ALA A 4 -9.50 -5.89 -4.07
N PRO A 5 -9.83 -4.88 -3.25
CA PRO A 5 -10.02 -3.52 -3.73
C PRO A 5 -8.70 -3.08 -4.38
N HIS A 6 -8.70 -3.09 -5.70
CA HIS A 6 -7.54 -2.78 -6.52
C HIS A 6 -7.56 -1.27 -6.75
N TYR A 7 -6.94 -0.55 -5.83
CA TYR A 7 -6.77 0.89 -5.97
C TYR A 7 -5.71 1.15 -7.03
N HIS A 8 -6.14 1.62 -8.21
CA HIS A 8 -5.24 2.20 -9.18
C HIS A 8 -4.92 3.63 -8.74
N ILE A 9 -3.68 3.88 -8.36
CA ILE A 9 -3.19 5.22 -8.04
C ILE A 9 -2.03 5.54 -8.98
N LEU A 10 -2.13 6.66 -9.71
CA LEU A 10 -1.04 7.23 -10.49
C LEU A 10 -0.60 8.49 -9.76
N LEU A 11 0.62 8.47 -9.23
CA LEU A 11 1.23 9.61 -8.54
C LEU A 11 2.41 10.08 -9.37
N TRP A 12 2.37 11.33 -9.85
CA TRP A 12 3.58 12.01 -10.35
C TRP A 12 4.34 12.54 -9.15
N ILE A 13 5.40 11.83 -8.79
CA ILE A 13 6.32 12.21 -7.72
C ILE A 13 7.53 12.84 -8.39
N GLU A 14 7.87 14.06 -7.99
CA GLU A 14 9.07 14.74 -8.46
C GLU A 14 10.31 13.85 -8.20
N ASN A 15 11.18 13.73 -9.21
CA ASN A 15 12.39 12.91 -9.15
C ASN A 15 12.17 11.41 -8.92
N ALA A 16 10.97 10.87 -9.22
CA ALA A 16 10.76 9.44 -9.26
C ALA A 16 11.48 8.79 -10.45
N PRO A 17 12.01 7.56 -10.29
CA PRO A 17 12.62 6.83 -11.40
C PRO A 17 11.56 6.45 -12.44
N VAL A 18 11.95 6.48 -13.71
CA VAL A 18 11.10 6.20 -14.85
C VAL A 18 11.26 4.74 -15.28
N VAL A 19 10.15 4.00 -15.25
CA VAL A 19 10.08 2.59 -15.66
C VAL A 19 10.54 2.44 -17.11
N GLY A 20 11.49 1.53 -17.35
CA GLY A 20 12.04 1.25 -18.68
C GLY A 20 13.13 2.24 -19.14
N ILE A 21 13.45 3.24 -18.32
CA ILE A 21 14.58 4.16 -18.53
C ILE A 21 15.63 3.96 -17.44
N ASP A 22 15.23 4.11 -16.17
CA ASP A 22 16.11 3.96 -15.02
C ASP A 22 16.31 2.49 -14.63
N ARG A 23 17.27 2.22 -13.75
CA ARG A 23 17.65 0.84 -13.41
C ARG A 23 16.50 0.14 -12.68
N PRO A 24 16.22 -1.14 -12.97
CA PRO A 24 15.16 -1.88 -12.29
C PRO A 24 15.29 -1.85 -10.76
N GLU A 25 16.51 -1.86 -10.23
CA GLU A 25 16.77 -1.82 -8.80
C GLU A 25 16.35 -0.49 -8.17
N GLU A 26 16.55 0.63 -8.86
CA GLU A 26 16.15 1.96 -8.41
C GLU A 26 14.64 2.10 -8.41
N VAL A 27 13.98 1.63 -9.48
CA VAL A 27 12.51 1.57 -9.59
C VAL A 27 11.93 0.71 -8.46
N CYS A 28 12.44 -0.50 -8.27
CA CYS A 28 11.97 -1.43 -7.23
C CYS A 28 12.19 -0.85 -5.83
N SER A 29 13.36 -0.28 -5.56
CA SER A 29 13.68 0.34 -4.26
C SER A 29 12.77 1.54 -3.97
N PHE A 30 12.53 2.38 -4.97
CA PHE A 30 11.64 3.54 -4.84
C PHE A 30 10.21 3.14 -4.50
N ILE A 31 9.66 2.13 -5.19
CA ILE A 31 8.33 1.57 -4.92
C ILE A 31 8.29 0.99 -3.52
N GLN A 32 9.26 0.13 -3.17
CA GLN A 32 9.29 -0.57 -1.88
C GLN A 32 9.36 0.40 -0.68
N HIS A 33 10.03 1.54 -0.82
CA HIS A 33 10.14 2.54 0.24
C HIS A 33 8.86 3.36 0.44
N ARG A 34 8.02 3.53 -0.60
CA ARG A 34 6.88 4.45 -0.57
C ARG A 34 5.53 3.74 -0.51
N ILE A 35 5.44 2.57 -1.12
CA ILE A 35 4.23 1.75 -1.16
C ILE A 35 4.44 0.58 -0.20
N THR A 36 3.86 0.71 0.99
CA THR A 36 3.99 -0.29 2.05
C THR A 36 2.64 -0.55 2.72
N CYS A 37 2.44 -1.79 3.17
CA CYS A 37 1.31 -2.17 4.01
C CYS A 37 1.63 -2.04 5.51
N HIS A 38 2.76 -1.42 5.88
CA HIS A 38 3.15 -1.25 7.28
C HIS A 38 2.08 -0.46 8.06
N ILE A 39 1.79 -0.92 9.29
CA ILE A 39 0.90 -0.21 10.21
C ILE A 39 1.65 0.99 10.81
N PRO A 40 1.19 2.23 10.60
CA PRO A 40 1.85 3.42 11.15
C PRO A 40 1.96 3.40 12.68
N ASP A 41 2.97 4.09 13.22
CA ASP A 41 3.16 4.23 14.66
C ASP A 41 2.07 5.12 15.29
N SER A 42 1.55 4.70 16.44
CA SER A 42 0.45 5.38 17.15
C SER A 42 0.85 6.70 17.80
N ASN A 43 2.12 6.84 18.18
CA ASN A 43 2.63 8.03 18.84
C ASN A 43 2.92 9.14 17.82
N THR A 44 3.32 8.78 16.60
CA THR A 44 3.63 9.76 15.54
C THR A 44 2.44 10.08 14.64
N SER A 45 1.55 9.12 14.42
CA SER A 45 0.50 9.23 13.40
C SER A 45 -0.75 8.41 13.77
N PRO A 46 -1.45 8.77 14.87
CA PRO A 46 -2.58 8.01 15.39
C PRO A 46 -3.75 7.88 14.40
N ASP A 47 -4.08 8.96 13.68
CA ASP A 47 -5.19 8.95 12.71
C ASP A 47 -4.87 8.07 11.50
N LEU A 48 -3.63 8.16 11.00
CA LEU A 48 -3.18 7.32 9.89
C LEU A 48 -3.18 5.85 10.30
N LYS A 49 -2.71 5.54 11.51
CA LYS A 49 -2.78 4.19 12.08
C LYS A 49 -4.23 3.70 12.15
N PHE A 50 -5.17 4.52 12.65
CA PHE A 50 -6.59 4.17 12.73
C PHE A 50 -7.15 3.83 11.34
N LEU A 51 -6.93 4.70 10.35
CA LEU A 51 -7.41 4.48 8.98
C LEU A 51 -6.81 3.22 8.36
N VAL A 52 -5.48 3.08 8.39
CA VAL A 52 -4.78 1.92 7.80
C VAL A 52 -5.23 0.62 8.47
N THR A 53 -5.29 0.58 9.81
CA THR A 53 -5.75 -0.58 10.57
C THR A 53 -7.19 -0.94 10.20
N ARG A 54 -8.09 0.06 10.10
CA ARG A 54 -9.49 -0.17 9.74
C ARG A 54 -9.61 -0.81 8.37
N TYR A 55 -8.95 -0.27 7.36
CA TYR A 55 -9.13 -0.75 5.98
C TYR A 55 -8.36 -2.06 5.70
N GLN A 56 -7.16 -2.22 6.24
CA GLN A 56 -6.39 -3.46 6.07
C GLN A 56 -6.99 -4.65 6.84
N ASN A 57 -7.45 -4.45 8.08
CA ASN A 57 -7.98 -5.55 8.90
C ASN A 57 -9.45 -5.87 8.59
N ALA A 58 -10.27 -4.90 8.20
CA ALA A 58 -11.65 -5.17 7.79
C ALA A 58 -11.70 -6.09 6.54
N GLN A 59 -10.73 -5.98 5.64
CA GLN A 59 -10.59 -6.90 4.50
C GLN A 59 -10.33 -8.34 4.94
N MET A 60 -9.49 -8.56 5.96
CA MET A 60 -9.19 -9.92 6.45
C MET A 60 -10.45 -10.61 7.00
N GLN A 61 -11.30 -9.89 7.73
CA GLN A 61 -12.54 -10.45 8.27
C GLN A 61 -13.56 -10.79 7.17
N GLN A 62 -13.71 -9.93 6.15
CA GLN A 62 -14.58 -10.25 5.00
C GLN A 62 -14.06 -11.45 4.19
N ILE A 63 -12.74 -11.59 4.02
CA ILE A 63 -12.15 -12.75 3.33
C ILE A 63 -12.37 -14.04 4.13
N LEU A 64 -12.30 -13.99 5.47
CA LEU A 64 -12.58 -15.15 6.31
C LEU A 64 -14.07 -15.53 6.27
N GLN A 65 -15.00 -14.56 6.35
CA GLN A 65 -16.43 -14.84 6.25
C GLN A 65 -16.87 -15.30 4.85
N ALA A 66 -16.17 -14.92 3.78
CA ALA A 66 -16.44 -15.42 2.43
C ALA A 66 -15.83 -16.81 2.14
N LYS A 67 -15.05 -17.36 3.09
CA LYS A 67 -14.42 -18.69 2.99
C LYS A 67 -15.12 -19.77 3.81
N TYR A 68 -16.20 -19.44 4.53
CA TYR A 68 -17.03 -20.37 5.30
C TYR A 68 -18.50 -20.17 4.97
#